data_AF-A0A399CWA4-F1
#
_entry.id   AF-A0A399CWA4-F1
#
_cell.length_a   1.000
_cell.length_b   1.000
_cell.length_c   1.000
_cell.angle_alpha   90.00
_cell.angle_beta   90.00
_cell.angle_gamma   90.00
#
_symmetry.space_group_name_H-M   'P 1'
#
loop_
_entity.id
_entity.type
_entity.pdbx_description
1 polymer ?
#
loop_
_entity_poly.entity_id
_entity_poly.type
_entity_poly.pdbx_seq_one_letter_code
_entity_poly.pdbx_strand_id
1 'polypeptide(L)'
;MKRIFAIIFTVTFFFAASGSLPGVSGNKTINVLILSGSNNHDWKQTTPFLKKMLTESGLFSVEFTEQPDTLKLSDLADTDVIVSNWNSWPDNDIRWPESTEKALLDFIKSGKGFVTFHASTSAFYNWPEFKEISTAAWLMDSTRHGKSSDISVIVENTRHPVTRGMSGFFVHDELWINAGNNKKFEVLGIAADKDTKSQPAVMVTEYGKGKIFHTILGHDVRAMRNSGFQALILRGTEWAATGKVTQTLPQELQENGNTAPKLSWQRTDTTFALLNGKNVIWQYNFNTKHGRPFFHPVYVGKNNITCLSPDDHLWHLGQWFCWKYINQVNYWEYQNGTYRSDGVTKIERIEIIPGPDFSAKIKLEIVYHPVNGKDVLSEFRTISISPPLDNGNVCMDYQFEFKAVGDTVELNRTPVEGEPGGQSWGGYAGLSIRFNQDFMDVHFMPSWEDNKNINGQTGDWLYMGFRGLDGKQTGSQIIIAPDTRREGAAWYSVNREAVPFYYFSPAYLYNKPLTLKKGDTFTLNYRVVHWANRPDYKQLECEYLKFVQQ
;
A
#
# COMPACT_ATOMS: atom_id res chain seq x y z
N MET A 1 71.39 -38.63 -12.06
CA MET A 1 70.63 -37.56 -12.75
C MET A 1 69.17 -37.67 -12.35
N LYS A 2 68.48 -36.52 -12.23
CA LYS A 2 67.17 -36.26 -11.59
C LYS A 2 67.25 -35.98 -10.08
N ARG A 3 67.46 -34.71 -9.74
CA ARG A 3 67.19 -34.12 -8.42
C ARG A 3 65.70 -33.78 -8.39
N ILE A 4 64.97 -34.39 -7.45
CA ILE A 4 63.56 -34.10 -7.18
C ILE A 4 63.52 -32.98 -6.12
N PHE A 5 62.96 -31.84 -6.48
CA PHE A 5 62.64 -30.75 -5.55
C PHE A 5 61.37 -31.11 -4.78
N ALA A 6 61.48 -31.18 -3.44
CA ALA A 6 60.34 -31.26 -2.54
C ALA A 6 59.77 -29.85 -2.36
N ILE A 7 58.53 -29.63 -2.80
CA ILE A 7 57.77 -28.40 -2.59
C ILE A 7 57.13 -28.50 -1.20
N ILE A 8 57.58 -27.65 -0.28
CA ILE A 8 56.96 -27.44 1.04
C ILE A 8 55.79 -26.48 0.83
N PHE A 9 54.56 -26.97 1.05
CA PHE A 9 53.37 -26.11 1.14
C PHE A 9 53.33 -25.45 2.51
N THR A 10 53.64 -24.16 2.57
CA THR A 10 53.39 -23.32 3.74
C THR A 10 51.89 -22.98 3.78
N VAL A 11 51.15 -23.56 4.73
CA VAL A 11 49.77 -23.18 5.02
C VAL A 11 49.79 -21.88 5.82
N THR A 12 49.58 -20.75 5.16
CA THR A 12 49.39 -19.46 5.83
C THR A 12 47.96 -19.39 6.36
N PHE A 13 47.80 -19.49 7.69
CA PHE A 13 46.55 -19.15 8.36
C PHE A 13 46.32 -17.64 8.23
N PHE A 14 45.37 -17.23 7.38
CA PHE A 14 44.80 -15.90 7.47
C PHE A 14 43.90 -15.85 8.71
N PHE A 15 44.41 -15.27 9.79
CA PHE A 15 43.54 -14.70 10.82
C PHE A 15 42.75 -13.57 10.16
N ALA A 16 41.49 -13.83 9.83
CA ALA A 16 40.54 -12.78 9.50
C ALA A 16 40.37 -11.92 10.75
N ALA A 17 41.06 -10.78 10.78
CA ALA A 17 40.75 -9.72 11.72
C ALA A 17 39.26 -9.42 11.56
N SER A 18 38.50 -9.62 12.63
CA SER A 18 37.10 -9.21 12.75
C SER A 18 37.05 -7.68 12.65
N GLY A 19 37.01 -7.19 11.42
CA GLY A 19 36.69 -5.81 11.12
C GLY A 19 35.26 -5.57 11.57
N SER A 20 35.11 -4.88 12.69
CA SER A 20 33.87 -4.19 13.05
C SER A 20 33.42 -3.39 11.83
N LEU A 21 32.25 -3.76 11.29
CA LEU A 21 31.55 -2.97 10.29
C LEU A 21 31.52 -1.51 10.77
N PRO A 22 31.75 -0.51 9.89
CA PRO A 22 31.49 0.86 10.26
C PRO A 22 30.03 0.93 10.71
N GLY A 23 29.81 1.31 11.97
CA GLY A 23 28.47 1.54 12.48
C GLY A 23 27.75 2.47 11.51
N VAL A 24 26.55 2.09 11.09
CA VAL A 24 25.61 3.01 10.44
C VAL A 24 25.58 4.25 11.33
N SER A 25 26.09 5.38 10.83
CA SER A 25 25.90 6.65 11.52
C SER A 25 24.40 6.83 11.62
N GLY A 26 23.83 6.66 12.81
CA GLY A 26 22.39 6.79 13.02
C GLY A 26 21.98 8.17 12.53
N ASN A 27 21.27 8.23 11.40
CA ASN A 27 20.66 9.48 10.98
C ASN A 27 19.78 9.95 12.14
N LYS A 28 20.05 11.15 12.66
CA LYS A 28 19.22 11.74 13.70
C LYS A 28 17.78 11.82 13.17
N THR A 29 16.86 11.16 13.84
CA THR A 29 15.42 11.22 13.53
C THR A 29 14.90 12.65 13.77
N ILE A 30 13.94 13.08 12.96
CA ILE A 30 13.25 14.34 13.14
C ILE A 30 12.19 14.15 14.22
N ASN A 31 12.26 14.93 15.30
CA ASN A 31 11.31 14.82 16.40
C ASN A 31 10.01 15.58 16.07
N VAL A 32 8.90 14.85 15.98
CA VAL A 32 7.57 15.36 15.64
C VAL A 32 6.69 15.34 16.88
N LEU A 33 6.02 16.46 17.16
CA LEU A 33 4.91 16.51 18.10
C LEU A 33 3.60 16.72 17.34
N ILE A 34 2.67 15.78 17.44
CA ILE A 34 1.31 15.93 16.92
C ILE A 34 0.45 16.63 17.96
N LEU A 35 -0.24 17.71 17.57
CA LEU A 35 -1.29 18.31 18.40
C LEU A 35 -2.61 17.60 18.10
N SER A 36 -3.24 17.06 19.15
CA SER A 36 -4.48 16.29 19.09
C SER A 36 -5.38 16.64 20.28
N GLY A 37 -6.48 15.92 20.48
CA GLY A 37 -7.39 16.06 21.64
C GLY A 37 -8.68 16.83 21.37
N SER A 38 -8.71 17.66 20.33
CA SER A 38 -9.94 18.32 19.85
C SER A 38 -9.87 18.54 18.34
N ASN A 39 -10.90 18.10 17.64
CA ASN A 39 -11.09 18.34 16.21
C ASN A 39 -12.56 18.01 15.88
N ASN A 40 -13.20 18.76 14.98
CA ASN A 40 -14.53 18.41 14.48
C ASN A 40 -14.54 17.17 13.56
N HIS A 41 -13.38 16.70 13.11
CA HIS A 41 -13.18 15.43 12.41
C HIS A 41 -12.76 14.31 13.38
N ASP A 42 -12.73 13.06 12.92
CA ASP A 42 -12.42 11.89 13.77
C ASP A 42 -10.93 11.77 14.10
N TRP A 43 -10.45 12.69 14.95
CA TRP A 43 -9.06 12.76 15.41
C TRP A 43 -8.62 11.52 16.18
N LYS A 44 -9.56 10.75 16.75
CA LYS A 44 -9.27 9.48 17.43
C LYS A 44 -8.82 8.41 16.45
N GLN A 45 -9.23 8.48 15.19
CA GLN A 45 -8.72 7.63 14.12
C GLN A 45 -7.55 8.26 13.36
N THR A 46 -7.62 9.56 13.04
CA THR A 46 -6.58 10.19 12.23
C THR A 46 -5.26 10.41 12.98
N THR A 47 -5.28 10.65 14.30
CA THR A 47 -4.04 10.83 15.09
C THR A 47 -3.20 9.55 15.15
N PRO A 48 -3.74 8.36 15.51
CA PRO A 48 -2.99 7.11 15.45
C PRO A 48 -2.47 6.79 14.04
N PHE A 49 -3.28 7.05 13.01
CA PHE A 49 -2.87 6.83 11.62
C PHE A 49 -1.68 7.72 11.23
N LEU A 50 -1.74 9.03 11.51
CA LEU A 50 -0.63 9.97 11.28
C LEU A 50 0.64 9.55 12.03
N LYS A 51 0.52 9.17 13.32
CA LYS A 51 1.65 8.69 14.12
C LYS A 51 2.29 7.48 13.46
N LYS A 52 1.48 6.50 13.05
CA LYS A 52 1.95 5.28 12.37
C LYS A 52 2.67 5.63 11.07
N MET A 53 2.02 6.38 10.18
CA MET A 53 2.55 6.77 8.87
C MET A 53 3.90 7.50 8.98
N LEU A 54 4.00 8.49 9.86
CA LEU A 54 5.25 9.21 10.11
C LEU A 54 6.34 8.28 10.68
N THR A 55 6.00 7.43 11.65
CA THR A 55 6.96 6.51 12.28
C THR A 55 7.48 5.47 11.28
N GLU A 56 6.61 4.89 10.45
CA GLU A 56 6.95 3.84 9.49
C GLU A 56 7.84 4.33 8.33
N SER A 57 7.92 5.65 8.10
CA SER A 57 8.90 6.23 7.17
C SER A 57 10.35 6.01 7.61
N GLY A 58 10.58 5.74 8.91
CA GLY A 58 11.91 5.61 9.51
C GLY A 58 12.66 6.95 9.69
N LEU A 59 12.06 8.08 9.30
CA LEU A 59 12.68 9.40 9.38
C LEU A 59 12.27 10.18 10.64
N PHE A 60 11.09 9.88 11.19
CA PHE A 60 10.47 10.66 12.26
C PHE A 60 10.39 9.86 13.57
N SER A 61 10.69 10.52 14.68
CA SER A 61 10.32 10.07 16.03
C SER A 61 9.09 10.87 16.45
N VAL A 62 7.97 10.20 16.72
CA VAL A 62 6.65 10.86 16.78
C VAL A 62 6.00 10.69 18.13
N GLU A 63 5.73 11.81 18.80
CA GLU A 63 4.86 11.89 19.95
C GLU A 63 3.59 12.68 19.64
N PHE A 64 2.59 12.56 20.50
CA PHE A 64 1.38 13.39 20.41
C PHE A 64 0.94 13.84 21.80
N THR A 65 0.22 14.96 21.85
CA THR A 65 -0.46 15.42 23.07
C THR A 65 -1.93 15.67 22.76
N GLU A 66 -2.80 15.32 23.70
CA GLU A 66 -4.24 15.65 23.66
C GLU A 66 -4.55 16.93 24.46
N GLN A 67 -3.54 17.56 25.05
CA GLN A 67 -3.66 18.78 25.86
C GLN A 67 -2.68 19.86 25.37
N PRO A 68 -2.77 20.29 24.10
CA PRO A 68 -1.83 21.25 23.53
C PRO A 68 -1.89 22.64 24.19
N ASP A 69 -3.00 22.97 24.84
CA ASP A 69 -3.22 24.20 25.61
C ASP A 69 -2.31 24.32 26.85
N THR A 70 -1.73 23.21 27.31
CA THR A 70 -0.82 23.16 28.47
C THR A 70 0.66 23.33 28.11
N LEU A 71 1.01 23.33 26.82
CA LEU A 71 2.39 23.32 26.35
C LEU A 71 3.14 24.61 26.72
N LYS A 72 4.35 24.43 27.23
CA LYS A 72 5.34 25.49 27.43
C LYS A 72 6.45 25.35 26.41
N LEU A 73 7.18 26.44 26.16
CA LEU A 73 8.32 26.41 25.26
C LEU A 73 9.39 25.39 25.68
N SER A 74 9.55 25.15 26.99
CA SER A 74 10.46 24.13 27.54
C SER A 74 10.08 22.71 27.12
N ASP A 75 8.78 22.44 26.95
CA ASP A 75 8.27 21.12 26.58
C ASP A 75 8.55 20.81 25.09
N LEU A 76 8.88 21.85 24.31
CA LEU A 76 9.19 21.78 22.89
C LEU A 76 10.69 21.78 22.59
N ALA A 77 11.55 21.70 23.61
CA ALA A 77 13.01 21.84 23.45
C ALA A 77 13.61 20.83 22.47
N ASP A 78 13.13 19.59 22.52
CA ASP A 78 13.58 18.50 21.65
C ASP A 78 12.74 18.33 20.38
N THR A 79 11.66 19.10 20.22
CA THR A 79 10.77 19.02 19.06
C THR A 79 11.36 19.77 17.88
N ASP A 80 11.37 19.17 16.69
CA ASP A 80 11.85 19.81 15.45
C ASP A 80 10.70 20.40 14.62
N VAL A 81 9.54 19.75 14.67
CA VAL A 81 8.34 20.15 13.92
C VAL A 81 7.08 19.75 14.68
N ILE A 82 6.08 20.63 14.63
CA ILE A 82 4.73 20.34 15.14
C ILE A 82 3.82 20.03 13.95
N VAL A 83 3.04 18.94 14.05
CA VAL A 83 1.98 18.59 13.09
C VAL A 83 0.62 18.76 13.78
N SER A 84 -0.18 19.73 13.36
CA SER A 84 -1.48 19.98 13.97
C SER A 84 -2.56 19.08 13.35
N ASN A 85 -3.16 18.23 14.17
CA ASN A 85 -4.46 17.57 13.93
C ASN A 85 -5.49 18.10 14.94
N TRP A 86 -5.32 19.35 15.38
CA TRP A 86 -6.16 19.99 16.40
C TRP A 86 -6.91 21.18 15.81
N ASN A 87 -8.17 21.36 16.22
CA ASN A 87 -8.90 22.61 16.01
C ASN A 87 -9.96 22.87 17.10
N SER A 88 -10.48 24.11 17.09
CA SER A 88 -11.54 24.55 18.00
C SER A 88 -12.92 24.59 17.35
N TRP A 89 -13.05 24.25 16.06
CA TRP A 89 -14.31 24.39 15.32
C TRP A 89 -15.45 23.55 15.95
N PRO A 90 -16.68 24.07 16.04
CA PRO A 90 -17.17 25.37 15.56
C PRO A 90 -17.03 26.53 16.56
N ASP A 91 -16.30 26.35 17.66
CA ASP A 91 -16.08 27.40 18.64
C ASP A 91 -15.00 28.38 18.18
N ASN A 92 -15.43 29.60 17.89
CA ASN A 92 -14.60 30.67 17.38
C ASN A 92 -13.92 31.50 18.48
N ASP A 93 -14.39 31.38 19.72
CA ASP A 93 -13.95 32.21 20.85
C ASP A 93 -12.90 31.52 21.73
N ILE A 94 -12.67 30.22 21.54
CA ILE A 94 -11.58 29.49 22.21
C ILE A 94 -10.22 30.14 21.89
N ARG A 95 -9.47 30.41 22.97
CA ARG A 95 -8.07 30.82 22.98
C ARG A 95 -7.31 29.91 23.93
N TRP A 96 -6.05 29.63 23.60
CA TRP A 96 -5.15 28.99 24.56
C TRP A 96 -4.64 30.03 25.56
N PRO A 97 -4.04 29.60 26.69
CA PRO A 97 -3.33 30.53 27.56
C PRO A 97 -2.28 31.32 26.76
N GLU A 98 -2.15 32.63 27.02
CA GLU A 98 -1.21 33.52 26.30
C GLU A 98 0.23 32.98 26.32
N SER A 99 0.64 32.33 27.41
CA SER A 99 1.94 31.66 27.51
C SER A 99 2.13 30.55 26.49
N THR A 100 1.08 29.77 26.22
CA THR A 100 1.08 28.64 25.27
C THR A 100 1.06 29.16 23.84
N GLU A 101 0.25 30.18 23.58
CA GLU A 101 0.22 30.89 22.29
C GLU A 101 1.59 31.46 21.93
N LYS A 102 2.22 32.14 22.90
CA LYS A 102 3.58 32.66 22.75
C LYS A 102 4.60 31.54 22.55
N ALA A 103 4.47 30.42 23.27
CA ALA A 103 5.36 29.27 23.10
C ALA A 103 5.30 28.70 21.68
N LEU A 104 4.11 28.55 21.09
CA LEU A 104 3.96 28.10 19.70
C LEU A 104 4.62 29.10 18.72
N LEU A 105 4.32 30.40 18.87
CA LEU A 105 4.87 31.42 17.98
C LEU A 105 6.40 31.51 18.10
N ASP A 106 6.96 31.48 19.30
CA ASP A 106 8.40 31.52 19.53
C ASP A 106 9.10 30.26 19.00
N PHE A 107 8.48 29.09 19.18
CA PHE A 107 8.96 27.84 18.59
C PHE A 107 9.12 27.96 17.08
N ILE A 108 8.07 28.40 16.37
CA ILE A 108 8.12 28.58 14.91
C ILE A 108 9.13 29.67 14.53
N LYS A 109 9.05 30.87 15.15
CA LYS A 109 9.96 31.99 14.86
C LYS A 109 11.43 31.61 15.00
N SER A 110 11.77 30.72 15.94
CA SER A 110 13.14 30.28 16.19
C SER A 110 13.76 29.45 15.06
N GLY A 111 12.95 28.90 14.15
CA GLY A 111 13.41 28.08 13.03
C GLY A 111 12.77 26.69 12.95
N LYS A 112 11.86 26.36 13.86
CA LYS A 112 11.20 25.05 13.90
C LYS A 112 10.01 24.98 12.95
N GLY A 113 9.62 23.76 12.59
CA GLY A 113 8.58 23.52 11.60
C GLY A 113 7.16 23.55 12.16
N PHE A 114 6.20 23.97 11.33
CA PHE A 114 4.77 23.80 11.63
C PHE A 114 4.04 23.23 10.42
N VAL A 115 3.28 22.16 10.63
CA VAL A 115 2.54 21.46 9.59
C VAL A 115 1.08 21.49 9.97
N THR A 116 0.24 21.91 9.03
CA THR A 116 -1.21 21.88 9.15
C THR A 116 -1.79 21.13 7.96
N PHE A 117 -2.94 20.52 8.15
CA PHE A 117 -3.71 19.94 7.07
C PHE A 117 -5.21 20.01 7.36
N HIS A 118 -6.02 19.98 6.30
CA HIS A 118 -7.47 20.04 6.35
C HIS A 118 -7.95 21.07 7.40
N ALA A 119 -8.80 20.63 8.35
CA ALA A 119 -9.42 21.49 9.33
C ALA A 119 -8.53 21.96 10.49
N SER A 120 -7.26 21.59 10.55
CA SER A 120 -6.36 22.05 11.62
C SER A 120 -6.12 23.57 11.62
N THR A 121 -6.51 24.27 10.56
CA THR A 121 -6.47 25.74 10.47
C THR A 121 -7.80 26.41 10.82
N SER A 122 -8.87 25.64 11.04
CA SER A 122 -10.17 26.14 11.52
C SER A 122 -10.16 26.31 13.04
N ALA A 123 -9.25 27.17 13.51
CA ALA A 123 -9.01 27.40 14.92
C ALA A 123 -8.68 28.86 15.18
N PHE A 124 -8.91 29.30 16.43
CA PHE A 124 -8.45 30.59 16.95
C PHE A 124 -8.81 31.80 16.09
N TYR A 125 -10.08 31.92 15.71
CA TYR A 125 -10.55 33.00 14.82
C TYR A 125 -10.29 34.41 15.36
N ASN A 126 -10.16 34.55 16.68
CA ASN A 126 -9.84 35.80 17.37
C ASN A 126 -8.35 35.96 17.73
N TRP A 127 -7.45 35.14 17.18
CA TRP A 127 -5.99 35.23 17.37
C TRP A 127 -5.31 35.72 16.07
N PRO A 128 -5.01 37.03 15.94
CA PRO A 128 -4.46 37.60 14.71
C PRO A 128 -3.14 36.95 14.26
N GLU A 129 -2.25 36.64 15.20
CA GLU A 129 -0.96 36.01 14.91
C GLU A 129 -1.11 34.58 14.39
N PHE A 130 -2.12 33.82 14.86
CA PHE A 130 -2.41 32.50 14.31
C PHE A 130 -2.80 32.57 12.83
N LYS A 131 -3.51 33.62 12.41
CA LYS A 131 -3.85 33.84 11.00
C LYS A 131 -2.62 34.12 10.13
N GLU A 132 -1.50 34.57 10.71
CA GLU A 132 -0.25 34.74 9.97
C GLU A 132 0.45 33.42 9.67
N ILE A 133 0.28 32.42 10.55
CA ILE A 133 0.92 31.09 10.47
C ILE A 133 -0.02 30.00 9.93
N SER A 134 -1.23 30.36 9.48
CA SER A 134 -2.22 29.46 8.92
C SER A 134 -2.84 30.01 7.64
N THR A 135 -3.45 29.12 6.87
CA THR A 135 -4.20 29.41 5.64
C THR A 135 -5.33 28.40 5.47
N ALA A 136 -6.15 28.57 4.44
CA ALA A 136 -7.32 27.76 4.14
C ALA A 136 -8.27 27.53 5.33
N ALA A 137 -8.39 28.48 6.26
CA ALA A 137 -9.29 28.35 7.40
C ALA A 137 -10.75 28.35 6.96
N TRP A 138 -11.62 27.63 7.68
CA TRP A 138 -13.06 27.63 7.41
C TRP A 138 -13.69 28.97 7.76
N LEU A 139 -14.22 29.70 6.77
CA LEU A 139 -14.92 30.97 6.96
C LEU A 139 -16.44 30.77 6.80
N MET A 140 -17.19 31.07 7.87
CA MET A 140 -18.61 30.72 8.01
C MET A 140 -19.50 31.21 6.84
N ASP A 141 -19.23 32.39 6.30
CA ASP A 141 -20.04 33.02 5.25
C ASP A 141 -19.52 32.79 3.82
N SER A 142 -18.37 32.13 3.65
CA SER A 142 -17.75 31.98 2.32
C SER A 142 -17.28 30.58 1.99
N THR A 143 -16.76 29.86 2.98
CA THR A 143 -16.26 28.50 2.81
C THR A 143 -17.43 27.52 2.78
N ARG A 144 -17.38 26.61 1.83
CA ARG A 144 -18.34 25.50 1.73
C ARG A 144 -17.61 24.25 1.27
N HIS A 145 -18.20 23.10 1.49
CA HIS A 145 -17.75 21.85 0.91
C HIS A 145 -18.93 21.09 0.30
N GLY A 146 -18.63 20.21 -0.67
CA GLY A 146 -19.58 19.24 -1.19
C GLY A 146 -19.62 17.97 -0.33
N LYS A 147 -20.26 16.92 -0.83
CA LYS A 147 -19.98 15.57 -0.34
C LYS A 147 -18.54 15.20 -0.69
N SER A 148 -17.94 14.25 0.03
CA SER A 148 -16.67 13.65 -0.39
C SER A 148 -16.77 13.19 -1.85
N SER A 149 -15.76 13.57 -2.62
CA SER A 149 -15.72 13.39 -4.06
C SER A 149 -14.31 13.03 -4.50
N ASP A 150 -14.17 12.65 -5.76
CA ASP A 150 -12.86 12.43 -6.31
C ASP A 150 -12.26 13.74 -6.82
N ILE A 151 -11.12 14.07 -6.27
CA ILE A 151 -10.44 15.35 -6.42
C ILE A 151 -9.16 15.12 -7.21
N SER A 152 -8.98 15.92 -8.25
CA SER A 152 -7.74 16.01 -9.00
C SER A 152 -6.83 17.04 -8.33
N VAL A 153 -5.65 16.59 -7.90
CA VAL A 153 -4.59 17.44 -7.37
C VAL A 153 -3.58 17.68 -8.49
N ILE A 154 -3.37 18.94 -8.83
CA ILE A 154 -2.40 19.39 -9.83
C ILE A 154 -1.24 20.05 -9.10
N VAL A 155 -0.03 19.52 -9.29
CA VAL A 155 1.21 20.12 -8.79
C VAL A 155 1.65 21.20 -9.78
N GLU A 156 1.64 22.46 -9.36
CA GLU A 156 1.98 23.60 -10.22
C GLU A 156 3.46 23.98 -10.10
N ASN A 157 4.02 23.96 -8.88
CA ASN A 157 5.44 24.20 -8.65
C ASN A 157 6.17 22.88 -8.44
N THR A 158 6.75 22.32 -9.49
CA THR A 158 7.53 21.07 -9.46
C THR A 158 9.00 21.28 -9.07
N ARG A 159 9.39 22.49 -8.64
CA ARG A 159 10.78 22.81 -8.23
C ARG A 159 10.94 22.87 -6.71
N HIS A 160 9.89 23.24 -5.98
CA HIS A 160 9.92 23.31 -4.52
C HIS A 160 10.28 21.94 -3.90
N PRO A 161 11.12 21.86 -2.85
CA PRO A 161 11.59 20.58 -2.30
C PRO A 161 10.47 19.56 -1.97
N VAL A 162 9.32 20.05 -1.48
CA VAL A 162 8.15 19.24 -1.12
C VAL A 162 7.55 18.53 -2.34
N THR A 163 7.41 19.22 -3.46
CA THR A 163 6.70 18.77 -4.67
C THR A 163 7.65 18.40 -5.81
N ARG A 164 8.97 18.50 -5.60
CA ARG A 164 9.96 18.23 -6.64
C ARG A 164 9.82 16.82 -7.20
N GLY A 165 9.63 16.71 -8.52
CA GLY A 165 9.45 15.47 -9.27
C GLY A 165 8.09 14.79 -9.10
N MET A 166 7.14 15.44 -8.42
CA MET A 166 5.82 14.89 -8.10
C MET A 166 4.83 15.20 -9.23
N SER A 167 4.20 14.17 -9.79
CA SER A 167 3.07 14.35 -10.68
C SER A 167 1.79 14.66 -9.91
N GLY A 168 0.80 15.24 -10.59
CA GLY A 168 -0.57 15.30 -10.08
C GLY A 168 -1.14 13.89 -9.83
N PHE A 169 -2.17 13.84 -8.98
CA PHE A 169 -2.82 12.59 -8.56
C PHE A 169 -4.29 12.81 -8.22
N PHE A 170 -5.05 11.73 -8.19
CA PHE A 170 -6.44 11.73 -7.70
C PHE A 170 -6.52 11.22 -6.26
N VAL A 171 -7.46 11.78 -5.50
CA VAL A 171 -7.78 11.37 -4.12
C VAL A 171 -9.28 11.47 -3.89
N HIS A 172 -9.86 10.54 -3.12
CA HIS A 172 -11.22 10.66 -2.65
C HIS A 172 -11.24 11.37 -1.29
N ASP A 173 -11.75 12.59 -1.23
CA ASP A 173 -11.68 13.45 -0.04
C ASP A 173 -12.80 14.51 -0.04
N GLU A 174 -12.87 15.34 0.99
CA GLU A 174 -13.74 16.52 1.05
C GLU A 174 -13.01 17.77 0.54
N LEU A 175 -13.50 18.34 -0.58
CA LEU A 175 -12.92 19.57 -1.14
C LEU A 175 -13.53 20.82 -0.50
N TRP A 176 -12.69 21.62 0.15
CA TRP A 176 -13.07 22.96 0.62
C TRP A 176 -13.02 23.98 -0.50
N ILE A 177 -14.12 24.71 -0.69
CA ILE A 177 -14.31 25.71 -1.73
C ILE A 177 -14.34 27.09 -1.08
N ASN A 178 -13.56 28.03 -1.61
CA ASN A 178 -13.44 29.40 -1.09
C ASN A 178 -13.03 29.43 0.40
N ALA A 179 -12.09 28.55 0.78
CA ALA A 179 -11.44 28.59 2.08
C ALA A 179 -10.67 29.91 2.28
N GLY A 180 -10.54 30.36 3.53
CA GLY A 180 -9.86 31.62 3.85
C GLY A 180 -8.41 31.60 3.37
N ASN A 181 -8.02 32.53 2.50
CA ASN A 181 -6.71 32.50 1.87
C ASN A 181 -5.75 33.53 2.48
N ASN A 182 -4.64 33.06 3.03
CA ASN A 182 -3.53 33.92 3.44
C ASN A 182 -2.53 34.09 2.29
N LYS A 183 -2.49 35.29 1.70
CA LYS A 183 -1.63 35.62 0.54
C LYS A 183 -0.12 35.52 0.80
N LYS A 184 0.31 35.38 2.07
CA LYS A 184 1.73 35.11 2.38
C LYS A 184 2.14 33.68 2.00
N PHE A 185 1.19 32.75 1.88
CA PHE A 185 1.48 31.39 1.47
C PHE A 185 1.69 31.30 -0.05
N GLU A 186 2.80 30.68 -0.43
CA GLU A 186 3.04 30.23 -1.80
C GLU A 186 2.20 28.99 -2.08
N VAL A 187 1.50 28.98 -3.22
CA VAL A 187 0.75 27.82 -3.71
C VAL A 187 1.66 26.94 -4.54
N LEU A 188 1.87 25.70 -4.10
CA LEU A 188 2.63 24.67 -4.80
C LEU A 188 1.75 23.79 -5.69
N GLY A 189 0.45 23.71 -5.38
CA GLY A 189 -0.52 22.92 -6.13
C GLY A 189 -1.95 23.29 -5.80
N ILE A 190 -2.85 22.93 -6.72
CA ILE A 190 -4.28 23.20 -6.68
C ILE A 190 -5.08 21.89 -6.70
N ALA A 191 -6.31 21.95 -6.22
CA ALA A 191 -7.25 20.84 -6.24
C ALA A 191 -8.59 21.26 -6.85
N ALA A 192 -9.20 20.37 -7.62
CA ALA A 192 -10.55 20.54 -8.16
C ALA A 192 -11.24 19.19 -8.27
N ASP A 193 -12.54 19.16 -8.00
CA ASP A 193 -13.41 18.08 -8.45
C ASP A 193 -14.10 18.46 -9.78
N LYS A 194 -14.99 17.61 -10.28
CA LYS A 194 -15.69 17.81 -11.55
C LYS A 194 -16.52 19.09 -11.60
N ASP A 195 -17.07 19.53 -10.47
CA ASP A 195 -18.12 20.55 -10.40
C ASP A 195 -17.63 21.87 -9.76
N THR A 196 -16.33 21.95 -9.43
CA THR A 196 -15.74 23.07 -8.71
C THR A 196 -14.65 23.77 -9.49
N LYS A 197 -14.43 25.05 -9.16
CA LYS A 197 -13.22 25.77 -9.60
C LYS A 197 -12.04 25.31 -8.76
N SER A 198 -10.85 25.33 -9.35
CA SER A 198 -9.61 25.01 -8.65
C SER A 198 -9.40 25.85 -7.39
N GLN A 199 -8.98 25.18 -6.33
CA GLN A 199 -8.68 25.75 -5.02
C GLN A 199 -7.20 25.56 -4.72
N PRO A 200 -6.50 26.53 -4.10
CA PRO A 200 -5.17 26.29 -3.54
C PRO A 200 -5.21 25.10 -2.58
N ALA A 201 -4.32 24.12 -2.77
CA ALA A 201 -4.41 22.84 -2.07
C ALA A 201 -3.13 22.38 -1.40
N VAL A 202 -1.98 22.81 -1.91
CA VAL A 202 -0.66 22.51 -1.33
C VAL A 202 0.05 23.84 -1.21
N MET A 203 0.39 24.25 0.01
CA MET A 203 0.85 25.60 0.29
C MET A 203 1.97 25.62 1.31
N VAL A 204 2.85 26.61 1.20
CA VAL A 204 3.97 26.82 2.13
C VAL A 204 4.14 28.29 2.47
N THR A 205 4.67 28.59 3.65
CA THR A 205 5.11 29.94 4.01
C THR A 205 6.28 29.87 5.01
N GLU A 206 6.79 31.04 5.39
CA GLU A 206 7.74 31.21 6.48
C GLU A 206 7.20 32.17 7.54
N TYR A 207 7.59 31.93 8.79
CA TYR A 207 7.30 32.84 9.91
C TYR A 207 8.52 32.95 10.83
N GLY A 208 9.13 34.14 10.84
CA GLY A 208 10.48 34.29 11.40
C GLY A 208 11.47 33.42 10.60
N LYS A 209 12.13 32.47 11.26
CA LYS A 209 13.00 31.47 10.60
C LYS A 209 12.30 30.14 10.32
N GLY A 210 11.09 29.95 10.87
CA GLY A 210 10.33 28.71 10.79
C GLY A 210 9.67 28.53 9.44
N LYS A 211 9.46 27.26 9.08
CA LYS A 211 8.83 26.86 7.81
C LYS A 211 7.49 26.22 8.10
N ILE A 212 6.51 26.60 7.30
CA ILE A 212 5.12 26.16 7.49
C ILE A 212 4.63 25.48 6.22
N PHE A 213 4.10 24.27 6.37
CA PHE A 213 3.45 23.54 5.29
C PHE A 213 1.96 23.38 5.60
N HIS A 214 1.13 23.53 4.57
CA HIS A 214 -0.30 23.29 4.64
C HIS A 214 -0.81 22.51 3.42
N THR A 215 -1.74 21.58 3.64
CA THR A 215 -2.58 21.04 2.57
C THR A 215 -4.05 20.99 2.97
N ILE A 216 -4.97 21.28 2.04
CA ILE A 216 -6.41 21.23 2.33
C ILE A 216 -6.96 19.80 2.42
N LEU A 217 -6.15 18.81 2.04
CA LEU A 217 -6.51 17.39 2.01
C LEU A 217 -6.42 16.77 3.41
N GLY A 218 -7.08 15.62 3.59
CA GLY A 218 -6.97 14.77 4.78
C GLY A 218 -8.17 14.81 5.71
N HIS A 219 -9.39 14.78 5.17
CA HIS A 219 -10.64 14.78 5.97
C HIS A 219 -10.75 13.59 6.92
N ASP A 220 -10.36 12.40 6.45
CA ASP A 220 -10.47 11.14 7.19
C ASP A 220 -9.32 10.17 6.87
N VAL A 221 -9.35 8.98 7.48
CA VAL A 221 -8.32 7.95 7.25
C VAL A 221 -8.32 7.43 5.80
N ARG A 222 -9.44 7.48 5.06
CA ARG A 222 -9.45 7.10 3.65
C ARG A 222 -8.63 8.08 2.82
N ALA A 223 -8.82 9.37 3.02
CA ALA A 223 -7.99 10.41 2.39
C ALA A 223 -6.53 10.28 2.84
N MET A 224 -6.28 10.01 4.13
CA MET A 224 -4.93 9.87 4.64
C MET A 224 -4.17 8.64 4.12
N ARG A 225 -4.89 7.57 3.76
CA ARG A 225 -4.29 6.39 3.13
C ARG A 225 -3.81 6.66 1.71
N ASN A 226 -4.29 7.71 1.05
CA ASN A 226 -3.90 8.01 -0.32
C ASN A 226 -2.39 8.29 -0.43
N SER A 227 -1.70 7.62 -1.35
CA SER A 227 -0.25 7.75 -1.54
C SER A 227 0.19 9.20 -1.80
N GLY A 228 -0.64 9.99 -2.51
CA GLY A 228 -0.38 11.40 -2.76
C GLY A 228 -0.44 12.25 -1.50
N PHE A 229 -1.47 12.06 -0.66
CA PHE A 229 -1.55 12.69 0.65
C PHE A 229 -0.37 12.32 1.54
N GLN A 230 -0.06 11.02 1.66
CA GLN A 230 1.05 10.55 2.51
C GLN A 230 2.38 11.19 2.07
N ALA A 231 2.65 11.21 0.76
CA ALA A 231 3.85 11.83 0.22
C ALA A 231 3.92 13.34 0.53
N LEU A 232 2.80 14.06 0.46
CA LEU A 232 2.75 15.47 0.80
C LEU A 232 3.01 15.72 2.29
N ILE A 233 2.36 14.99 3.21
CA ILE A 233 2.59 15.16 4.65
C ILE A 233 4.02 14.76 5.04
N LEU A 234 4.52 13.63 4.55
CA LEU A 234 5.87 13.16 4.85
C LEU A 234 6.94 14.16 4.37
N ARG A 235 6.85 14.60 3.10
CA ARG A 235 7.83 15.55 2.53
C ARG A 235 7.65 16.96 3.09
N GLY A 236 6.41 17.38 3.33
CA GLY A 236 6.07 18.67 3.96
C GLY A 236 6.62 18.77 5.38
N THR A 237 6.49 17.70 6.17
CA THR A 237 7.01 17.61 7.54
C THR A 237 8.53 17.64 7.57
N GLU A 238 9.19 16.87 6.70
CA GLU A 238 10.66 16.90 6.57
C GLU A 238 11.16 18.30 6.16
N TRP A 239 10.50 18.92 5.19
CA TRP A 239 10.87 20.25 4.73
C TRP A 239 10.63 21.32 5.80
N ALA A 240 9.52 21.26 6.53
CA ALA A 240 9.23 22.20 7.61
C ALA A 240 10.29 22.10 8.72
N ALA A 241 10.76 20.89 9.03
CA ALA A 241 11.79 20.66 10.05
C ALA A 241 13.21 21.04 9.59
N THR A 242 13.55 20.81 8.32
CA THR A 242 14.97 20.81 7.86
C THR A 242 15.27 21.76 6.71
N GLY A 243 14.25 22.28 6.04
CA GLY A 243 14.36 23.00 4.77
C GLY A 243 14.74 22.13 3.57
N LYS A 244 14.86 20.81 3.74
CA LYS A 244 15.25 19.84 2.70
C LYS A 244 14.23 18.72 2.62
N VAL A 245 14.29 17.96 1.52
CA VAL A 245 13.53 16.73 1.34
C VAL A 245 14.46 15.68 0.75
N THR A 246 14.62 14.57 1.46
CA THR A 246 15.46 13.43 1.10
C THR A 246 14.64 12.19 0.75
N GLN A 247 13.37 12.16 1.15
CA GLN A 247 12.44 11.10 0.82
C GLN A 247 12.16 11.02 -0.68
N THR A 248 12.16 9.80 -1.22
CA THR A 248 11.79 9.52 -2.60
C THR A 248 10.27 9.47 -2.75
N LEU A 249 9.76 9.86 -3.91
CA LEU A 249 8.36 9.65 -4.25
C LEU A 249 8.06 8.18 -4.55
N PRO A 250 6.89 7.66 -4.14
CA PRO A 250 6.32 6.46 -4.74
C PRO A 250 6.34 6.53 -6.27
N GLN A 251 6.60 5.42 -6.95
CA GLN A 251 6.75 5.37 -8.41
C GLN A 251 5.52 5.91 -9.15
N GLU A 252 4.33 5.64 -8.63
CA GLU A 252 3.02 6.11 -9.11
C GLU A 252 2.88 7.63 -9.11
N LEU A 253 3.66 8.34 -8.28
CA LEU A 253 3.66 9.80 -8.14
C LEU A 253 4.85 10.47 -8.82
N GLN A 254 5.71 9.72 -9.51
CA GLN A 254 6.84 10.29 -10.21
C GLN A 254 6.41 10.82 -11.60
N GLU A 255 6.93 11.99 -11.95
CA GLU A 255 6.88 12.47 -13.34
C GLU A 255 7.73 11.55 -14.24
N ASN A 256 7.06 10.69 -15.02
CA ASN A 256 7.76 9.86 -16.00
C ASN A 256 8.07 10.67 -17.26
N GLY A 257 9.36 10.80 -17.59
CA GLY A 257 9.80 11.23 -18.91
C GLY A 257 9.48 10.17 -19.97
N ASN A 258 9.01 10.60 -21.13
CA ASN A 258 8.72 9.72 -22.26
C ASN A 258 10.04 9.20 -22.85
N THR A 259 10.52 8.07 -22.37
CA THR A 259 11.78 7.46 -22.81
C THR A 259 11.56 6.01 -23.20
N ALA A 260 12.35 5.53 -24.17
CA ALA A 260 12.28 4.15 -24.62
C ALA A 260 12.47 3.16 -23.45
N PRO A 261 11.80 2.00 -23.45
CA PRO A 261 11.94 1.00 -22.41
C PRO A 261 13.40 0.58 -22.20
N LYS A 262 13.84 0.55 -20.95
CA LYS A 262 15.16 0.06 -20.51
C LYS A 262 14.96 -1.14 -19.60
N LEU A 263 14.54 -2.26 -20.20
CA LEU A 263 14.18 -3.46 -19.46
C LEU A 263 15.40 -4.13 -18.82
N SER A 264 15.27 -4.56 -17.57
CA SER A 264 16.33 -5.29 -16.87
C SER A 264 15.77 -6.16 -15.74
N TRP A 265 16.48 -7.23 -15.42
CA TRP A 265 16.19 -8.10 -14.29
C TRP A 265 16.89 -7.60 -13.03
N GLN A 266 16.18 -7.61 -11.91
CA GLN A 266 16.78 -7.45 -10.58
C GLN A 266 16.49 -8.70 -9.75
N ARG A 267 17.53 -9.28 -9.15
CA ARG A 267 17.42 -10.43 -8.27
C ARG A 267 18.18 -10.19 -6.97
N THR A 268 17.56 -10.58 -5.86
CA THR A 268 18.16 -10.64 -4.53
C THR A 268 17.94 -12.03 -3.93
N ASP A 269 18.39 -12.25 -2.69
CA ASP A 269 18.12 -13.49 -1.96
C ASP A 269 16.64 -13.66 -1.57
N THR A 270 15.85 -12.59 -1.69
CA THR A 270 14.45 -12.55 -1.23
C THR A 270 13.44 -12.18 -2.29
N THR A 271 13.90 -11.61 -3.42
CA THR A 271 13.05 -11.07 -4.49
C THR A 271 13.60 -11.29 -5.89
N PHE A 272 12.70 -11.27 -6.87
CA PHE A 272 12.99 -11.25 -8.29
C PHE A 272 12.03 -10.30 -9.00
N ALA A 273 12.54 -9.34 -9.77
CA ALA A 273 11.75 -8.28 -10.35
C ALA A 273 12.16 -7.97 -11.79
N LEU A 274 11.17 -7.57 -12.59
CA LEU A 274 11.37 -6.93 -13.88
C LEU A 274 11.28 -5.41 -13.71
N LEU A 275 12.30 -4.70 -14.19
CA LEU A 275 12.38 -3.25 -14.13
C LEU A 275 12.31 -2.64 -15.54
N ASN A 276 11.80 -1.42 -15.62
CA ASN A 276 12.02 -0.48 -16.72
C ASN A 276 12.81 0.73 -16.20
N GLY A 277 14.12 0.78 -16.48
CA GLY A 277 15.03 1.71 -15.83
C GLY A 277 15.10 1.45 -14.33
N LYS A 278 14.62 2.40 -13.52
CA LYS A 278 14.53 2.26 -12.06
C LYS A 278 13.15 1.83 -11.57
N ASN A 279 12.17 1.80 -12.47
CA ASN A 279 10.78 1.56 -12.14
C ASN A 279 10.48 0.06 -12.18
N VAL A 280 9.81 -0.46 -11.16
CA VAL A 280 9.35 -1.85 -11.12
C VAL A 280 8.15 -2.02 -12.06
N ILE A 281 8.16 -3.05 -12.89
CA ILE A 281 6.96 -3.54 -13.59
C ILE A 281 6.25 -4.55 -12.70
N TRP A 282 6.97 -5.54 -12.20
CA TRP A 282 6.46 -6.46 -11.19
C TRP A 282 7.61 -7.02 -10.36
N GLN A 283 7.31 -7.41 -9.12
CA GLN A 283 8.25 -8.08 -8.22
C GLN A 283 7.61 -9.30 -7.58
N TYR A 284 8.31 -10.43 -7.66
CA TYR A 284 8.02 -11.64 -6.92
C TYR A 284 8.87 -11.67 -5.63
N ASN A 285 8.21 -11.94 -4.52
CA ASN A 285 8.80 -12.01 -3.18
C ASN A 285 8.65 -13.44 -2.67
N PHE A 286 9.71 -14.08 -2.19
CA PHE A 286 9.66 -15.49 -1.80
C PHE A 286 10.36 -15.83 -0.48
N ASN A 287 11.31 -15.01 -0.02
CA ASN A 287 12.00 -15.23 1.26
C ASN A 287 11.95 -13.96 2.12
N THR A 288 10.75 -13.47 2.38
CA THR A 288 10.53 -12.24 3.16
C THR A 288 10.00 -12.55 4.55
N LYS A 289 9.93 -11.53 5.42
CA LYS A 289 9.32 -11.64 6.76
C LYS A 289 7.90 -12.21 6.75
N HIS A 290 7.18 -12.09 5.63
CA HIS A 290 5.78 -12.50 5.48
C HIS A 290 5.58 -14.02 5.39
N GLY A 291 6.65 -14.80 5.23
CA GLY A 291 6.65 -16.26 5.38
C GLY A 291 5.99 -17.06 4.26
N ARG A 292 5.67 -16.42 3.13
CA ARG A 292 5.04 -17.06 1.96
C ARG A 292 5.31 -16.23 0.70
N PRO A 293 5.26 -16.85 -0.50
CA PRO A 293 5.57 -16.14 -1.72
C PRO A 293 4.38 -15.39 -2.34
N PHE A 294 4.65 -14.21 -2.94
CA PHE A 294 3.64 -13.31 -3.51
C PHE A 294 4.22 -12.32 -4.53
N PHE A 295 3.36 -11.76 -5.37
CA PHE A 295 3.69 -10.62 -6.22
C PHE A 295 3.27 -9.31 -5.54
N HIS A 296 4.25 -8.41 -5.35
CA HIS A 296 4.07 -7.01 -4.99
C HIS A 296 5.43 -6.26 -5.06
N PRO A 297 5.47 -5.03 -5.59
CA PRO A 297 4.38 -4.37 -6.32
C PRO A 297 4.17 -5.00 -7.70
N VAL A 298 3.00 -4.75 -8.30
CA VAL A 298 2.71 -5.03 -9.72
C VAL A 298 2.13 -3.76 -10.32
N TYR A 299 2.87 -3.19 -11.26
CA TYR A 299 2.51 -1.96 -11.96
C TYR A 299 1.93 -2.25 -13.33
N VAL A 300 0.83 -1.56 -13.65
CA VAL A 300 0.36 -1.39 -15.02
C VAL A 300 0.15 0.10 -15.29
N GLY A 301 0.72 0.58 -16.38
CA GLY A 301 0.89 2.03 -16.57
C GLY A 301 1.66 2.65 -15.40
N LYS A 302 1.05 3.60 -14.69
CA LYS A 302 1.61 4.22 -13.48
C LYS A 302 1.13 3.60 -12.17
N ASN A 303 0.12 2.74 -12.22
CA ASN A 303 -0.60 2.32 -11.02
C ASN A 303 -0.03 1.01 -10.47
N ASN A 304 0.41 1.02 -9.20
CA ASN A 304 0.62 -0.22 -8.46
C ASN A 304 -0.76 -0.82 -8.13
N ILE A 305 -1.11 -1.93 -8.75
CA ILE A 305 -2.42 -2.57 -8.59
C ILE A 305 -2.56 -3.27 -7.23
N THR A 306 -1.46 -3.68 -6.62
CA THR A 306 -1.45 -4.56 -5.44
C THR A 306 -1.19 -3.82 -4.14
N CYS A 307 -1.76 -4.29 -3.03
CA CYS A 307 -1.51 -3.75 -1.68
C CYS A 307 -0.90 -4.82 -0.76
N LEU A 308 0.22 -4.46 -0.13
CA LEU A 308 0.96 -5.32 0.78
C LEU A 308 0.67 -4.96 2.24
N SER A 309 0.23 -5.94 3.00
CA SER A 309 0.08 -5.92 4.45
C SER A 309 -0.61 -4.66 4.97
N PRO A 310 -1.81 -4.30 4.43
CA PRO A 310 -2.53 -3.12 4.91
C PRO A 310 -2.82 -3.22 6.40
N ASP A 311 -3.03 -2.06 7.01
CA ASP A 311 -3.26 -1.90 8.45
C ASP A 311 -4.48 -2.67 8.97
N ASP A 312 -5.48 -2.86 8.12
CA ASP A 312 -6.67 -3.64 8.44
C ASP A 312 -6.43 -5.16 8.38
N HIS A 313 -5.51 -5.63 7.54
CA HIS A 313 -5.25 -7.05 7.28
C HIS A 313 -3.77 -7.31 6.93
N LEU A 314 -2.90 -7.38 7.94
CA LEU A 314 -1.45 -7.53 7.78
C LEU A 314 -1.04 -8.77 6.97
N TRP A 315 -1.87 -9.82 6.97
CA TRP A 315 -1.58 -11.06 6.27
C TRP A 315 -1.88 -11.02 4.76
N HIS A 316 -2.51 -9.97 4.21
CA HIS A 316 -2.78 -9.81 2.77
C HIS A 316 -1.52 -9.32 2.04
N LEU A 317 -1.08 -9.97 0.96
CA LEU A 317 0.27 -9.77 0.39
C LEU A 317 0.30 -9.31 -1.08
N GLY A 318 -0.68 -8.53 -1.53
CA GLY A 318 -0.78 -8.14 -2.94
C GLY A 318 -1.43 -9.23 -3.79
N GLN A 319 -0.67 -10.03 -4.53
CA GLN A 319 -1.17 -11.22 -5.23
C GLN A 319 -0.47 -12.48 -4.75
N TRP A 320 -1.22 -13.43 -4.19
CA TRP A 320 -0.65 -14.62 -3.54
C TRP A 320 -1.60 -15.82 -3.66
N PHE A 321 -1.09 -16.99 -3.26
CA PHE A 321 -1.89 -18.19 -3.05
C PHE A 321 -1.74 -18.66 -1.60
N CYS A 322 -2.86 -19.03 -0.96
CA CYS A 322 -2.82 -19.60 0.39
C CYS A 322 -4.01 -20.55 0.67
N TRP A 323 -3.73 -21.64 1.38
CA TRP A 323 -4.76 -22.40 2.09
C TRP A 323 -5.02 -21.78 3.46
N LYS A 324 -6.29 -21.63 3.88
CA LYS A 324 -6.56 -21.11 5.22
C LYS A 324 -6.25 -22.16 6.28
N TYR A 325 -6.92 -23.31 6.20
CA TYR A 325 -6.74 -24.41 7.14
C TYR A 325 -6.29 -25.68 6.44
N ILE A 326 -5.34 -26.38 7.04
CA ILE A 326 -5.00 -27.77 6.69
C ILE A 326 -5.05 -28.57 7.99
N ASN A 327 -5.91 -29.58 8.05
CA ASN A 327 -6.13 -30.39 9.27
C ASN A 327 -6.39 -29.51 10.50
N GLN A 328 -7.26 -28.49 10.35
CA GLN A 328 -7.63 -27.50 11.38
C GLN A 328 -6.52 -26.55 11.83
N VAL A 329 -5.30 -26.65 11.29
CA VAL A 329 -4.19 -25.73 11.57
C VAL A 329 -4.27 -24.53 10.62
N ASN A 330 -4.10 -23.31 11.15
CA ASN A 330 -4.15 -22.06 10.38
C ASN A 330 -2.82 -21.77 9.66
N TYR A 331 -2.84 -21.59 8.34
CA TYR A 331 -1.67 -21.26 7.50
C TYR A 331 -1.70 -19.83 6.96
N TRP A 332 -2.75 -19.07 7.28
CA TRP A 332 -3.01 -17.78 6.65
C TRP A 332 -2.88 -16.61 7.62
N GLU A 333 -3.72 -16.54 8.64
CA GLU A 333 -3.76 -15.37 9.52
C GLU A 333 -2.55 -15.38 10.45
N TYR A 334 -1.97 -14.19 10.66
CA TYR A 334 -0.83 -14.05 11.54
C TYR A 334 -1.25 -14.08 13.01
N GLN A 335 -0.40 -14.64 13.86
CA GLN A 335 -0.65 -14.80 15.29
C GLN A 335 0.21 -13.85 16.11
N ASN A 336 -0.33 -13.37 17.24
CA ASN A 336 0.41 -12.67 18.30
C ASN A 336 1.24 -11.45 17.82
N GLY A 337 0.73 -10.69 16.83
CA GLY A 337 1.45 -9.54 16.27
C GLY A 337 2.73 -9.89 15.50
N THR A 338 2.92 -11.17 15.16
CA THR A 338 4.04 -11.64 14.35
C THR A 338 3.67 -11.66 12.86
N TYR A 339 4.61 -12.07 12.00
CA TYR A 339 4.34 -12.40 10.59
C TYR A 339 4.30 -13.93 10.37
N ARG A 340 3.79 -14.67 11.36
CA ARG A 340 3.76 -16.15 11.36
C ARG A 340 2.36 -16.68 11.68
N SER A 341 2.04 -17.83 11.11
CA SER A 341 0.83 -18.61 11.39
C SER A 341 1.20 -19.92 12.11
N ASP A 342 0.21 -20.67 12.57
CA ASP A 342 0.41 -21.97 13.25
C ASP A 342 0.91 -23.08 12.30
N GLY A 343 0.60 -22.91 11.02
CA GLY A 343 1.12 -23.68 9.91
C GLY A 343 2.20 -22.92 9.14
N VAL A 344 3.13 -23.66 8.57
CA VAL A 344 4.27 -23.16 7.80
C VAL A 344 4.07 -23.53 6.33
N THR A 345 4.14 -22.52 5.44
CA THR A 345 4.26 -22.70 4.00
C THR A 345 5.74 -22.60 3.64
N LYS A 346 6.45 -23.73 3.63
CA LYS A 346 7.91 -23.76 3.47
C LYS A 346 8.29 -23.97 2.01
N ILE A 347 9.06 -23.04 1.45
CA ILE A 347 9.67 -23.21 0.13
C ILE A 347 10.94 -24.06 0.31
N GLU A 348 10.92 -25.30 -0.19
CA GLU A 348 12.09 -26.19 -0.21
C GLU A 348 13.04 -25.82 -1.35
N ARG A 349 12.45 -25.46 -2.50
CA ARG A 349 13.20 -25.12 -3.70
C ARG A 349 12.50 -24.02 -4.48
N ILE A 350 13.30 -23.13 -5.05
CA ILE A 350 12.85 -22.15 -6.03
C ILE A 350 13.83 -22.12 -7.20
N GLU A 351 13.30 -22.26 -8.42
CA GLU A 351 14.02 -22.07 -9.67
C GLU A 351 13.39 -20.88 -10.41
N ILE A 352 14.20 -19.89 -10.77
CA ILE A 352 13.78 -18.70 -11.52
C ILE A 352 14.52 -18.72 -12.86
N ILE A 353 13.74 -18.71 -13.95
CA ILE A 353 14.22 -18.84 -15.32
C ILE A 353 13.79 -17.59 -16.09
N PRO A 354 14.65 -16.56 -16.19
CA PRO A 354 14.39 -15.40 -17.04
C PRO A 354 14.51 -15.77 -18.53
N GLY A 355 13.57 -15.30 -19.34
CA GLY A 355 13.58 -15.41 -20.79
C GLY A 355 14.33 -14.27 -21.48
N PRO A 356 14.85 -14.49 -22.71
CA PRO A 356 15.57 -13.48 -23.48
C PRO A 356 14.67 -12.34 -23.98
N ASP A 357 13.35 -12.55 -24.05
CA ASP A 357 12.32 -11.58 -24.40
C ASP A 357 11.73 -10.85 -23.18
N PHE A 358 12.32 -11.04 -22.00
CA PHE A 358 11.81 -10.57 -20.70
C PHE A 358 10.53 -11.26 -20.20
N SER A 359 10.14 -12.40 -20.78
CA SER A 359 9.28 -13.37 -20.08
C SER A 359 10.01 -14.00 -18.90
N ALA A 360 9.29 -14.63 -17.97
CA ALA A 360 9.93 -15.39 -16.90
C ALA A 360 9.13 -16.63 -16.53
N LYS A 361 9.82 -17.66 -16.03
CA LYS A 361 9.20 -18.81 -15.39
C LYS A 361 9.75 -18.98 -13.98
N ILE A 362 8.86 -19.11 -13.00
CA ILE A 362 9.20 -19.35 -11.59
C ILE A 362 8.63 -20.70 -11.21
N LYS A 363 9.48 -21.61 -10.74
CA LYS A 363 9.07 -22.92 -10.25
C LYS A 363 9.38 -23.03 -8.77
N LEU A 364 8.44 -23.54 -7.98
CA LEU A 364 8.60 -23.74 -6.55
C LEU A 364 8.23 -25.17 -6.16
N GLU A 365 9.00 -25.72 -5.24
CA GLU A 365 8.63 -26.89 -4.45
C GLU A 365 8.33 -26.39 -3.03
N ILE A 366 7.09 -26.59 -2.59
CA ILE A 366 6.59 -26.11 -1.31
C ILE A 366 6.07 -27.29 -0.50
N VAL A 367 6.34 -27.30 0.80
CA VAL A 367 5.70 -28.22 1.75
C VAL A 367 4.94 -27.44 2.80
N TYR A 368 3.83 -28.02 3.24
CA TYR A 368 2.98 -27.48 4.30
C TYR A 368 3.06 -28.39 5.52
N HIS A 369 3.39 -27.82 6.67
CA HIS A 369 3.43 -28.54 7.94
C HIS A 369 3.02 -27.61 9.10
N PRO A 370 2.44 -28.13 10.19
CA PRO A 370 2.35 -27.39 11.45
C PRO A 370 3.75 -26.99 11.93
N VAL A 371 3.90 -25.90 12.69
CA VAL A 371 5.23 -25.41 13.15
C VAL A 371 6.12 -26.50 13.76
N ASN A 372 5.55 -27.43 14.54
CA ASN A 372 6.25 -28.58 15.14
C ASN A 372 5.75 -29.93 14.61
N GLY A 373 5.23 -29.95 13.38
CA GLY A 373 4.60 -31.13 12.76
C GLY A 373 5.40 -31.69 11.60
N LYS A 374 4.89 -32.81 11.05
CA LYS A 374 5.36 -33.38 9.79
C LYS A 374 4.63 -32.72 8.62
N ASP A 375 5.20 -32.86 7.43
CA ASP A 375 4.56 -32.45 6.18
C ASP A 375 3.21 -33.15 6.00
N VAL A 376 2.20 -32.36 5.66
CA VAL A 376 0.83 -32.83 5.40
C VAL A 376 0.45 -32.68 3.93
N LEU A 377 0.92 -31.63 3.26
CA LEU A 377 0.67 -31.37 1.84
C LEU A 377 1.97 -30.92 1.17
N SER A 378 2.23 -31.38 -0.04
CA SER A 378 3.27 -30.82 -0.91
C SER A 378 2.64 -30.13 -2.12
N GLU A 379 3.30 -29.11 -2.62
CA GLU A 379 2.91 -28.31 -3.78
C GLU A 379 4.11 -28.18 -4.74
N PHE A 380 3.86 -28.43 -6.02
CA PHE A 380 4.71 -27.94 -7.10
C PHE A 380 3.99 -26.81 -7.83
N ARG A 381 4.60 -25.62 -7.85
CA ARG A 381 4.03 -24.43 -8.49
C ARG A 381 4.88 -24.03 -9.68
N THR A 382 4.25 -23.81 -10.82
CA THR A 382 4.86 -23.11 -11.95
C THR A 382 4.09 -21.82 -12.23
N ILE A 383 4.82 -20.71 -12.32
CA ILE A 383 4.29 -19.41 -12.71
C ILE A 383 5.00 -18.99 -13.99
N SER A 384 4.26 -18.78 -15.07
CA SER A 384 4.78 -18.24 -16.33
C SER A 384 4.31 -16.79 -16.47
N ILE A 385 5.24 -15.86 -16.55
CA ILE A 385 4.99 -14.43 -16.69
C ILE A 385 5.30 -14.02 -18.13
N SER A 386 4.36 -13.34 -18.78
CA SER A 386 4.54 -12.86 -20.15
C SER A 386 5.68 -11.84 -20.25
N PRO A 387 6.29 -11.66 -21.43
CA PRO A 387 7.12 -10.48 -21.66
C PRO A 387 6.27 -9.21 -21.53
N PRO A 388 6.88 -8.02 -21.34
CA PRO A 388 6.17 -6.75 -21.40
C PRO A 388 5.38 -6.62 -22.70
N LEU A 389 4.08 -6.38 -22.58
CA LEU A 389 3.18 -6.24 -23.72
C LEU A 389 3.07 -4.78 -24.13
N ASP A 390 2.93 -4.51 -25.44
CA ASP A 390 2.82 -3.14 -25.97
C ASP A 390 1.64 -2.36 -25.39
N ASN A 391 0.57 -3.05 -24.99
CA ASN A 391 -0.60 -2.47 -24.35
C ASN A 391 -0.40 -2.17 -22.84
N GLY A 392 0.76 -2.52 -22.27
CA GLY A 392 1.11 -2.34 -20.87
C GLY A 392 0.55 -3.38 -19.91
N ASN A 393 -0.16 -4.40 -20.41
CA ASN A 393 -0.71 -5.46 -19.57
C ASN A 393 0.40 -6.37 -19.04
N VAL A 394 0.15 -6.98 -17.88
CA VAL A 394 1.00 -8.03 -17.31
C VAL A 394 0.16 -9.29 -17.17
N CYS A 395 0.58 -10.38 -17.81
CA CYS A 395 -0.11 -11.67 -17.77
C CYS A 395 0.73 -12.69 -17.00
N MET A 396 0.07 -13.46 -16.13
CA MET A 396 0.68 -14.49 -15.30
C MET A 396 -0.18 -15.75 -15.31
N ASP A 397 0.39 -16.85 -15.80
CA ASP A 397 -0.23 -18.16 -15.76
C ASP A 397 0.31 -18.95 -14.57
N TYR A 398 -0.60 -19.51 -13.78
CA TYR A 398 -0.30 -20.31 -12.61
C TYR A 398 -0.75 -21.75 -12.85
N GLN A 399 0.16 -22.69 -12.60
CA GLN A 399 -0.12 -24.10 -12.45
C GLN A 399 0.31 -24.52 -11.06
N PHE A 400 -0.63 -25.09 -10.30
CA PHE A 400 -0.41 -25.61 -8.96
C PHE A 400 -0.70 -27.11 -8.97
N GLU A 401 0.25 -27.92 -8.55
CA GLU A 401 0.06 -29.36 -8.39
C GLU A 401 0.21 -29.72 -6.91
N PHE A 402 -0.88 -30.16 -6.29
CA PHE A 402 -0.89 -30.52 -4.88
C PHE A 402 -0.91 -32.03 -4.71
N LYS A 403 -0.21 -32.52 -3.69
CA LYS A 403 -0.22 -33.93 -3.28
C LYS A 403 -0.34 -34.05 -1.78
N ALA A 404 -1.31 -34.83 -1.33
CA ALA A 404 -1.45 -35.19 0.08
C ALA A 404 -0.31 -36.14 0.50
N VAL A 405 0.49 -35.74 1.49
CA VAL A 405 1.59 -36.55 2.03
C VAL A 405 1.28 -37.08 3.44
N GLY A 406 0.39 -36.40 4.17
CA GLY A 406 -0.22 -36.91 5.40
C GLY A 406 -1.27 -38.00 5.12
N ASP A 407 -1.60 -38.80 6.14
CA ASP A 407 -2.55 -39.92 6.01
C ASP A 407 -3.95 -39.46 5.61
N THR A 408 -4.39 -38.33 6.16
CA THR A 408 -5.59 -37.59 5.74
C THR A 408 -5.27 -36.10 5.77
N VAL A 409 -5.66 -35.41 4.71
CA VAL A 409 -5.45 -33.98 4.53
C VAL A 409 -6.78 -33.32 4.25
N GLU A 410 -7.31 -32.59 5.22
CA GLU A 410 -8.50 -31.77 5.09
C GLU A 410 -8.08 -30.32 4.82
N LEU A 411 -8.33 -29.85 3.61
CA LEU A 411 -8.24 -28.44 3.26
C LEU A 411 -9.56 -27.77 3.60
N ASN A 412 -9.51 -26.71 4.41
CA ASN A 412 -10.70 -26.04 4.92
C ASN A 412 -10.55 -24.51 4.92
N ARG A 413 -11.67 -23.86 5.19
CA ARG A 413 -11.91 -22.41 5.18
C ARG A 413 -12.78 -22.06 6.38
N THR A 414 -12.86 -20.78 6.75
CA THR A 414 -13.93 -20.36 7.65
C THR A 414 -15.27 -20.58 6.94
N PRO A 415 -16.23 -21.31 7.56
CA PRO A 415 -17.53 -21.55 6.94
C PRO A 415 -18.24 -20.25 6.55
N VAL A 416 -18.98 -20.28 5.44
CA VAL A 416 -19.78 -19.13 4.98
C VAL A 416 -21.01 -18.93 5.86
N GLU A 417 -21.57 -17.72 5.85
CA GLU A 417 -22.82 -17.42 6.55
C GLU A 417 -23.94 -18.40 6.14
N GLY A 418 -24.66 -18.93 7.13
CA GLY A 418 -25.65 -19.99 6.94
C GLY A 418 -25.15 -21.41 7.21
N GLU A 419 -23.84 -21.66 7.18
CA GLU A 419 -23.24 -22.91 7.67
C GLU A 419 -23.06 -22.89 9.20
N PRO A 420 -22.95 -24.05 9.88
CA PRO A 420 -22.57 -24.11 11.29
C PRO A 420 -21.23 -23.41 11.56
N GLY A 421 -21.22 -22.42 12.45
CA GLY A 421 -20.04 -21.59 12.71
C GLY A 421 -19.72 -20.56 11.60
N GLY A 422 -20.65 -20.39 10.65
CA GLY A 422 -20.57 -19.49 9.51
C GLY A 422 -20.30 -18.03 9.87
N GLN A 423 -19.55 -17.36 9.01
CA GLN A 423 -19.22 -15.94 9.12
C GLN A 423 -19.55 -15.22 7.82
N SER A 424 -19.96 -13.96 7.89
CA SER A 424 -20.23 -13.11 6.72
C SER A 424 -18.99 -12.88 5.83
N TRP A 425 -17.80 -13.15 6.37
CA TRP A 425 -16.52 -13.08 5.68
C TRP A 425 -15.92 -14.46 5.35
N GLY A 426 -16.64 -15.56 5.59
CA GLY A 426 -16.19 -16.93 5.33
C GLY A 426 -16.10 -17.28 3.85
N GLY A 427 -15.45 -18.41 3.53
CA GLY A 427 -15.40 -18.97 2.17
C GLY A 427 -14.12 -18.69 1.38
N TYR A 428 -13.19 -17.84 1.85
CA TYR A 428 -11.96 -17.58 1.10
C TYR A 428 -10.91 -18.69 1.26
N ALA A 429 -10.31 -19.12 0.14
CA ALA A 429 -9.12 -19.99 0.09
C ALA A 429 -8.58 -20.09 -1.36
N GLY A 430 -7.27 -19.90 -1.56
CA GLY A 430 -6.61 -20.07 -2.86
C GLY A 430 -5.92 -18.81 -3.39
N LEU A 431 -5.83 -18.69 -4.72
CA LEU A 431 -5.26 -17.53 -5.41
C LEU A 431 -6.08 -16.28 -5.10
N SER A 432 -5.44 -15.17 -4.77
CA SER A 432 -6.11 -13.98 -4.27
C SER A 432 -5.36 -12.72 -4.67
N ILE A 433 -6.11 -11.63 -4.88
CA ILE A 433 -5.55 -10.29 -5.08
C ILE A 433 -6.17 -9.34 -4.07
N ARG A 434 -5.32 -8.65 -3.31
CA ARG A 434 -5.64 -7.46 -2.52
C ARG A 434 -5.16 -6.23 -3.30
N PHE A 435 -6.09 -5.38 -3.68
CA PHE A 435 -5.78 -4.20 -4.49
C PHE A 435 -5.36 -2.99 -3.66
N ASN A 436 -4.66 -2.05 -4.31
CA ASN A 436 -4.28 -0.76 -3.75
C ASN A 436 -5.50 0.03 -3.24
N GLN A 437 -5.34 0.65 -2.06
CA GLN A 437 -6.36 1.43 -1.38
C GLN A 437 -6.54 2.84 -1.97
N ASP A 438 -5.64 3.26 -2.87
CA ASP A 438 -5.70 4.52 -3.60
C ASP A 438 -6.86 4.60 -4.61
N PHE A 439 -7.44 3.47 -4.98
CA PHE A 439 -8.34 3.35 -6.12
C PHE A 439 -9.78 3.80 -5.84
N MET A 440 -10.40 4.34 -6.90
CA MET A 440 -11.78 4.88 -6.95
C MET A 440 -12.58 4.16 -8.06
N ASP A 441 -13.88 4.43 -8.18
CA ASP A 441 -14.75 3.94 -9.27
C ASP A 441 -14.69 2.42 -9.52
N VAL A 442 -14.72 1.67 -8.43
CA VAL A 442 -14.70 0.22 -8.45
C VAL A 442 -15.90 -0.36 -9.21
N HIS A 443 -15.65 -1.34 -10.07
CA HIS A 443 -16.69 -2.04 -10.82
C HIS A 443 -16.28 -3.47 -11.15
N PHE A 444 -17.27 -4.31 -11.43
CA PHE A 444 -17.06 -5.70 -11.81
C PHE A 444 -17.59 -5.99 -13.21
N MET A 445 -16.89 -6.85 -13.93
CA MET A 445 -17.40 -7.52 -15.13
C MET A 445 -17.22 -9.02 -14.92
N PRO A 446 -18.30 -9.75 -14.63
CA PRO A 446 -18.27 -11.20 -14.51
C PRO A 446 -18.48 -11.92 -15.85
N SER A 447 -18.11 -13.20 -15.92
CA SER A 447 -18.44 -14.08 -17.06
C SER A 447 -19.89 -14.59 -17.07
N TRP A 448 -20.75 -14.07 -16.19
CA TRP A 448 -22.15 -14.47 -16.02
C TRP A 448 -23.05 -13.23 -16.05
N GLU A 449 -24.37 -13.42 -16.18
CA GLU A 449 -25.30 -12.31 -16.44
C GLU A 449 -25.56 -11.40 -15.23
N ASP A 450 -25.77 -11.98 -14.04
CA ASP A 450 -26.08 -11.19 -12.83
C ASP A 450 -24.84 -10.55 -12.19
N ASN A 451 -24.66 -9.25 -12.43
CA ASN A 451 -23.56 -8.48 -11.84
C ASN A 451 -23.91 -7.75 -10.54
N LYS A 452 -25.11 -7.97 -9.96
CA LYS A 452 -25.52 -7.30 -8.71
C LYS A 452 -24.90 -7.94 -7.48
N ASN A 453 -24.78 -9.26 -7.48
CA ASN A 453 -24.19 -10.04 -6.40
C ASN A 453 -22.98 -10.80 -6.94
N ILE A 454 -21.77 -10.33 -6.65
CA ILE A 454 -20.54 -10.96 -7.16
C ILE A 454 -20.05 -12.08 -6.23
N ASN A 455 -20.14 -11.87 -4.92
CA ASN A 455 -19.66 -12.82 -3.92
C ASN A 455 -20.54 -14.08 -3.90
N GLY A 456 -19.91 -15.25 -3.84
CA GLY A 456 -20.57 -16.55 -3.82
C GLY A 456 -21.07 -17.05 -5.17
N GLN A 457 -20.80 -16.34 -6.27
CA GLN A 457 -21.20 -16.77 -7.61
C GLN A 457 -20.17 -17.70 -8.26
N THR A 458 -20.63 -18.52 -9.20
CA THR A 458 -19.76 -19.35 -10.05
C THR A 458 -19.59 -18.72 -11.42
N GLY A 459 -18.37 -18.75 -11.96
CA GLY A 459 -18.08 -18.27 -13.29
C GLY A 459 -16.64 -18.54 -13.69
N ASP A 460 -16.37 -18.47 -14.99
CA ASP A 460 -15.11 -18.89 -15.60
C ASP A 460 -14.03 -17.83 -15.43
N TRP A 461 -14.45 -16.56 -15.34
CA TRP A 461 -13.57 -15.44 -15.08
C TRP A 461 -14.32 -14.31 -14.39
N LEU A 462 -13.57 -13.47 -13.68
CA LEU A 462 -14.07 -12.24 -13.07
C LEU A 462 -13.04 -11.14 -13.26
N TYR A 463 -13.50 -9.98 -13.71
CA TYR A 463 -12.71 -8.75 -13.76
C TYR A 463 -13.18 -7.77 -12.69
N MET A 464 -12.23 -7.21 -11.96
CA MET A 464 -12.43 -6.08 -11.04
C MET A 464 -11.62 -4.89 -11.56
N GLY A 465 -12.31 -3.79 -11.85
CA GLY A 465 -11.75 -2.57 -12.42
C GLY A 465 -11.92 -1.36 -11.52
N PHE A 466 -11.09 -0.35 -11.77
CA PHE A 466 -10.95 0.85 -10.94
C PHE A 466 -10.47 2.03 -11.78
N ARG A 467 -10.59 3.23 -11.21
CA ARG A 467 -9.80 4.39 -11.58
C ARG A 467 -8.57 4.50 -10.68
N GLY A 468 -7.40 4.58 -11.32
CA GLY A 468 -6.09 4.74 -10.65
C GLY A 468 -5.80 6.17 -10.21
N LEU A 469 -4.63 6.37 -9.58
CA LEU A 469 -4.15 7.68 -9.13
C LEU A 469 -3.89 8.66 -10.28
N ASP A 470 -3.65 8.15 -11.48
CA ASP A 470 -3.46 8.96 -12.69
C ASP A 470 -4.78 9.27 -13.42
N GLY A 471 -5.92 8.92 -12.82
CA GLY A 471 -7.26 9.13 -13.39
C GLY A 471 -7.62 8.14 -14.50
N LYS A 472 -6.74 7.20 -14.87
CA LYS A 472 -7.02 6.20 -15.91
C LYS A 472 -7.68 4.97 -15.31
N GLN A 473 -8.46 4.29 -16.15
CA GLN A 473 -9.10 3.04 -15.77
C GLN A 473 -8.15 1.86 -15.92
N THR A 474 -8.12 0.98 -14.93
CA THR A 474 -7.24 -0.20 -14.86
C THR A 474 -7.96 -1.30 -14.08
N GLY A 475 -7.39 -2.51 -14.00
CA GLY A 475 -8.00 -3.59 -13.24
C GLY A 475 -7.28 -4.91 -13.38
N SER A 476 -7.90 -5.97 -12.87
CA SER A 476 -7.37 -7.32 -13.04
C SER A 476 -8.49 -8.31 -13.33
N GLN A 477 -8.19 -9.25 -14.23
CA GLN A 477 -9.03 -10.41 -14.52
C GLN A 477 -8.33 -11.64 -13.95
N ILE A 478 -9.08 -12.47 -13.23
CA ILE A 478 -8.66 -13.85 -12.93
C ILE A 478 -9.53 -14.78 -13.75
N ILE A 479 -8.89 -15.77 -14.38
CA ILE A 479 -9.50 -16.76 -15.28
C ILE A 479 -9.22 -18.15 -14.70
N ILE A 480 -10.24 -18.99 -14.65
CA ILE A 480 -10.19 -20.36 -14.13
C ILE A 480 -10.20 -21.33 -15.31
N ALA A 481 -9.22 -22.23 -15.38
CA ALA A 481 -9.21 -23.28 -16.40
C ALA A 481 -10.37 -24.28 -16.16
N PRO A 482 -10.94 -24.92 -17.21
CA PRO A 482 -12.03 -25.88 -17.06
C PRO A 482 -11.72 -27.04 -16.12
N ASP A 483 -10.48 -27.54 -16.12
CA ASP A 483 -10.01 -28.64 -15.27
C ASP A 483 -9.84 -28.27 -13.79
N THR A 484 -9.86 -26.97 -13.49
CA THR A 484 -9.74 -26.41 -12.14
C THR A 484 -11.11 -26.22 -11.49
N ARG A 485 -12.20 -26.41 -12.25
CA ARG A 485 -13.56 -26.25 -11.71
C ARG A 485 -13.88 -27.37 -10.74
N ARG A 486 -14.63 -27.00 -9.70
CA ARG A 486 -15.05 -27.92 -8.65
C ARG A 486 -16.41 -27.53 -8.11
N GLU A 487 -17.25 -28.51 -7.80
CA GLU A 487 -18.48 -28.29 -7.05
C GLU A 487 -18.16 -27.74 -5.65
N GLY A 488 -18.76 -26.59 -5.30
CA GLY A 488 -18.52 -25.91 -4.04
C GLY A 488 -17.40 -24.86 -4.09
N ALA A 489 -16.74 -24.66 -5.23
CA ALA A 489 -15.95 -23.45 -5.48
C ALA A 489 -16.87 -22.30 -5.92
N ALA A 490 -16.50 -21.07 -5.57
CA ALA A 490 -17.19 -19.84 -5.99
C ALA A 490 -16.25 -18.64 -5.87
N TRP A 491 -16.62 -17.52 -6.48
CA TRP A 491 -15.91 -16.25 -6.33
C TRP A 491 -16.11 -15.69 -4.92
N TYR A 492 -15.01 -15.48 -4.21
CA TYR A 492 -15.02 -14.64 -3.02
C TYR A 492 -14.61 -13.23 -3.43
N SER A 493 -15.47 -12.24 -3.21
CA SER A 493 -15.22 -10.85 -3.60
C SER A 493 -15.68 -9.89 -2.52
N VAL A 494 -14.85 -8.90 -2.21
CA VAL A 494 -15.20 -7.81 -1.30
C VAL A 494 -14.84 -6.50 -1.97
N ASN A 495 -15.79 -5.58 -1.93
CA ASN A 495 -15.62 -4.22 -2.35
C ASN A 495 -16.27 -3.30 -1.31
N ARG A 496 -15.43 -2.68 -0.49
CA ARG A 496 -15.84 -1.56 0.36
C ARG A 496 -15.07 -0.34 -0.12
N GLU A 497 -15.77 0.56 -0.80
CA GLU A 497 -15.39 1.97 -0.84
C GLU A 497 -15.51 2.55 0.58
N ALA A 498 -15.57 3.83 0.93
CA ALA A 498 -15.57 4.30 2.34
C ALA A 498 -14.36 3.86 3.23
N VAL A 499 -14.15 2.56 3.48
CA VAL A 499 -12.92 1.97 4.02
C VAL A 499 -12.34 1.04 2.95
N PRO A 500 -11.44 1.54 2.05
CA PRO A 500 -10.94 0.81 0.89
C PRO A 500 -10.52 -0.65 1.21
N PHE A 501 -11.40 -1.58 0.85
CA PHE A 501 -11.20 -3.01 0.93
C PHE A 501 -11.60 -3.61 -0.41
N TYR A 502 -10.62 -3.82 -1.27
CA TYR A 502 -10.82 -4.35 -2.61
C TYR A 502 -10.10 -5.70 -2.71
N TYR A 503 -10.86 -6.76 -2.91
CA TYR A 503 -10.35 -8.11 -2.87
C TYR A 503 -11.19 -9.02 -3.75
N PHE A 504 -10.54 -9.93 -4.46
CA PHE A 504 -11.24 -11.08 -5.01
C PHE A 504 -10.34 -12.32 -5.14
N SER A 505 -10.99 -13.48 -5.18
CA SER A 505 -10.37 -14.79 -5.24
C SER A 505 -11.32 -15.81 -5.90
N PRO A 506 -10.87 -16.63 -6.86
CA PRO A 506 -11.60 -17.83 -7.27
C PRO A 506 -11.50 -18.89 -6.16
N ALA A 507 -12.29 -18.74 -5.11
CA ALA A 507 -12.13 -19.50 -3.89
C ALA A 507 -12.51 -20.98 -4.09
N TYR A 508 -11.51 -21.85 -4.05
CA TYR A 508 -11.64 -23.27 -4.39
C TYR A 508 -12.43 -24.09 -3.35
N LEU A 509 -12.54 -23.56 -2.13
CA LEU A 509 -13.19 -24.21 -0.99
C LEU A 509 -14.44 -23.48 -0.50
N TYR A 510 -14.99 -22.53 -1.28
CA TYR A 510 -16.01 -21.58 -0.80
C TYR A 510 -17.14 -22.23 0.01
N ASN A 511 -17.92 -23.11 -0.60
CA ASN A 511 -19.06 -23.79 0.06
C ASN A 511 -18.69 -25.16 0.64
N LYS A 512 -17.53 -25.75 0.31
CA LYS A 512 -17.20 -27.12 0.74
C LYS A 512 -15.70 -27.34 1.00
N PRO A 513 -15.32 -27.95 2.14
CA PRO A 513 -13.94 -28.40 2.37
C PRO A 513 -13.55 -29.50 1.38
N LEU A 514 -12.26 -29.80 1.28
CA LEU A 514 -11.73 -30.89 0.46
C LEU A 514 -10.91 -31.82 1.35
N THR A 515 -11.29 -33.11 1.41
CA THR A 515 -10.53 -34.14 2.12
C THR A 515 -9.82 -35.03 1.11
N LEU A 516 -8.53 -35.26 1.36
CA LEU A 516 -7.64 -36.06 0.53
C LEU A 516 -7.05 -37.18 1.38
N LYS A 517 -6.87 -38.35 0.78
CA LYS A 517 -6.08 -39.44 1.34
C LYS A 517 -4.63 -39.28 0.90
N LYS A 518 -3.72 -39.89 1.65
CA LYS A 518 -2.31 -39.92 1.28
C LYS A 518 -2.10 -40.41 -0.15
N GLY A 519 -1.35 -39.63 -0.91
CA GLY A 519 -1.05 -39.90 -2.32
C GLY A 519 -2.03 -39.28 -3.31
N ASP A 520 -3.22 -38.84 -2.87
CA ASP A 520 -4.16 -38.12 -3.74
C ASP A 520 -3.52 -36.83 -4.25
N THR A 521 -3.81 -36.50 -5.50
CA THR A 521 -3.30 -35.31 -6.20
C THR A 521 -4.43 -34.53 -6.84
N PHE A 522 -4.27 -33.21 -6.93
CA PHE A 522 -5.14 -32.35 -7.74
C PHE A 522 -4.35 -31.15 -8.26
N THR A 523 -4.85 -30.57 -9.36
CA THR A 523 -4.20 -29.44 -10.04
C THR A 523 -5.14 -28.25 -10.06
N LEU A 524 -4.58 -27.05 -9.91
CA LEU A 524 -5.28 -25.79 -10.15
C LEU A 524 -4.51 -24.98 -11.19
N ASN A 525 -5.23 -24.46 -12.18
CA ASN A 525 -4.71 -23.69 -13.29
C ASN A 525 -5.49 -22.38 -13.40
N TYR A 526 -4.76 -21.27 -13.37
CA TYR A 526 -5.34 -19.92 -13.46
C TYR A 526 -4.51 -19.03 -14.38
N ARG A 527 -5.18 -18.10 -15.05
CA ARG A 527 -4.53 -16.95 -15.68
C ARG A 527 -4.94 -15.68 -14.95
N VAL A 528 -3.97 -14.84 -14.63
CA VAL A 528 -4.19 -13.48 -14.14
C VAL A 528 -3.73 -12.49 -15.18
N VAL A 529 -4.61 -11.60 -15.60
CA VAL A 529 -4.26 -10.47 -16.49
C VAL A 529 -4.48 -9.18 -15.71
N HIS A 530 -3.40 -8.43 -15.49
CA HIS A 530 -3.46 -7.05 -15.03
C HIS A 530 -3.58 -6.13 -16.25
N TRP A 531 -4.67 -5.38 -16.29
CA TRP A 531 -5.06 -4.56 -17.44
C TRP A 531 -4.63 -3.12 -17.22
N ALA A 532 -3.74 -2.61 -18.08
CA ALA A 532 -3.30 -1.21 -18.03
C ALA A 532 -4.39 -0.21 -18.45
N ASN A 533 -5.38 -0.68 -19.21
CA ASN A 533 -6.54 0.08 -19.65
C ASN A 533 -7.80 -0.75 -19.44
N ARG A 534 -8.96 -0.11 -19.29
CA ARG A 534 -10.24 -0.80 -19.16
C ARG A 534 -10.51 -1.69 -20.40
N PRO A 535 -10.64 -3.01 -20.23
CA PRO A 535 -11.08 -3.87 -21.32
C PRO A 535 -12.59 -3.76 -21.54
N ASP A 536 -13.06 -4.12 -22.73
CA ASP A 536 -14.45 -4.48 -22.95
C ASP A 536 -14.70 -5.98 -22.66
N TYR A 537 -15.96 -6.38 -22.61
CA TYR A 537 -16.34 -7.77 -22.36
C TYR A 537 -15.77 -8.74 -23.40
N LYS A 538 -15.71 -8.34 -24.67
CA LYS A 538 -15.20 -9.21 -25.76
C LYS A 538 -13.71 -9.48 -25.60
N GLN A 539 -12.95 -8.50 -25.13
CA GLN A 539 -11.53 -8.66 -24.83
C GLN A 539 -11.33 -9.62 -23.66
N LEU A 540 -12.12 -9.49 -22.58
CA LEU A 540 -12.08 -10.41 -21.44
C LEU A 540 -12.41 -11.85 -21.85
N GLU A 541 -13.46 -12.03 -22.64
CA GLU A 541 -13.87 -13.34 -23.16
C GLU A 541 -12.84 -13.92 -24.13
N CYS A 542 -12.23 -13.08 -24.98
CA CYS A 542 -11.17 -13.50 -25.88
C CYS A 542 -9.93 -14.01 -25.12
N GLU A 543 -9.53 -13.35 -24.02
CA GLU A 543 -8.44 -13.83 -23.17
C GLU A 543 -8.76 -15.16 -22.49
N TYR A 544 -10.02 -15.38 -22.09
CA TYR A 544 -10.49 -16.67 -21.60
C TYR A 544 -10.40 -17.76 -22.67
N LEU A 545 -10.93 -17.51 -23.86
CA LEU A 545 -10.88 -18.47 -24.97
C LEU A 545 -9.43 -18.82 -25.39
N LYS A 546 -8.52 -17.84 -25.36
CA LYS A 546 -7.08 -18.08 -25.59
C LYS A 546 -6.45 -18.96 -24.52
N PHE A 547 -6.87 -18.82 -23.26
CA PHE A 547 -6.31 -19.60 -22.16
C PHE A 547 -6.76 -21.07 -22.22
N VAL A 548 -8.03 -21.32 -22.51
CA VAL A 548 -8.57 -22.70 -22.54
C VAL A 548 -8.21 -23.49 -23.80
N GLN A 549 -7.64 -22.84 -24.81
CA GLN A 549 -7.15 -23.47 -26.04
C GLN A 549 -5.66 -23.85 -25.98
N GLN A 550 -4.94 -23.37 -24.95
CA GLN A 550 -3.54 -23.73 -24.68
C GLN A 550 -3.47 -25.04 -23.92
#